data_AF-A0AAU6R1M2-F1
#
_entry.id   AF-A0AAU6R1M2-F1
#
_cell.length_a   1.000
_cell.length_b   1.000
_cell.length_c   1.000
_cell.angle_alpha   90.00
_cell.angle_beta   90.00
_cell.angle_gamma   90.00
#
_symmetry.space_group_name_H-M   'P 1'
#
loop_
_entity.id
_entity.type
_entity.pdbx_description
1 polymer ?
#
loop_
_entity_poly.entity_id
_entity_poly.type
_entity_poly.pdbx_seq_one_letter_code
_entity_poly.pdbx_strand_id
1 'polypeptide(L)'
;MNFTVRVELHGATPGSAKYNELHEEMSAEGFRRTITLEGVSFELPPAEYSRVSEETKYEVLNKAKKAARKVMGIDEAFTLLVTAAETSRVHHNLPKAD
;
A
#
# COMPACT_ATOMS: atom_id res chain seq x y z
N MET A 1 -12.12 -8.59 -4.14
CA MET A 1 -11.20 -7.95 -5.10
C MET A 1 -9.84 -7.76 -4.46
N ASN A 2 -8.74 -8.02 -5.19
CA ASN A 2 -7.38 -7.75 -4.71
C ASN A 2 -6.91 -6.37 -5.19
N PHE A 3 -6.60 -5.47 -4.27
CA PHE A 3 -6.06 -4.15 -4.58
C PHE A 3 -4.57 -4.09 -4.31
N THR A 4 -3.83 -3.46 -5.22
CA THR A 4 -2.46 -3.01 -5.00
C THR A 4 -2.44 -1.50 -5.02
N VAL A 5 -1.83 -0.90 -4.00
CA VAL A 5 -1.65 0.54 -3.87
C VAL A 5 -0.16 0.82 -3.81
N ARG A 6 0.32 1.71 -4.68
CA ARG A 6 1.67 2.28 -4.59
C ARG A 6 1.58 3.73 -4.16
N VAL A 7 2.41 4.11 -3.19
CA VAL A 7 2.47 5.47 -2.65
C VAL A 7 3.86 6.04 -2.87
N GLU A 8 3.95 7.23 -3.44
CA GLU A 8 5.18 8.01 -3.47
C GLU A 8 5.01 9.25 -2.61
N LEU A 9 5.90 9.45 -1.64
CA LEU A 9 5.93 10.65 -0.80
C LEU A 9 6.98 11.60 -1.37
N HIS A 10 6.57 12.76 -1.87
CA HIS A 10 7.49 13.68 -2.53
C HIS A 10 8.47 14.29 -1.52
N GLY A 11 9.75 14.29 -1.87
CA GLY A 11 10.83 14.80 -1.01
C GLY A 11 11.19 13.89 0.18
N ALA A 12 10.50 12.76 0.37
CA ALA A 12 10.88 11.77 1.38
C ALA A 12 11.80 10.70 0.78
N THR A 13 12.84 10.32 1.52
CA THR A 13 13.69 9.19 1.13
C THR A 13 12.99 7.87 1.49
N PRO A 14 12.99 6.84 0.62
CA PRO A 14 12.49 5.51 0.96
C PRO A 14 13.14 4.99 2.25
N GLY A 15 12.34 4.45 3.18
CA GLY A 15 12.81 3.98 4.49
C GLY A 15 13.05 5.08 5.54
N SER A 16 12.76 6.34 5.22
CA SER A 16 12.76 7.43 6.21
C SER A 16 11.62 7.30 7.24
N ALA A 17 11.69 8.09 8.31
CA ALA A 17 10.64 8.18 9.33
C ALA A 17 9.24 8.43 8.72
N LYS A 18 9.16 9.21 7.63
CA LYS A 18 7.90 9.45 6.92
C LYS A 18 7.30 8.19 6.30
N TYR A 19 8.13 7.29 5.78
CA TYR A 19 7.65 6.00 5.30
C TYR A 19 7.21 5.08 6.44
N ASN A 20 7.86 5.15 7.60
CA ASN A 20 7.41 4.41 8.79
C ASN A 20 6.04 4.92 9.27
N GLU A 21 5.85 6.23 9.40
CA GLU A 21 4.54 6.86 9.68
C GLU A 21 3.49 6.44 8.64
N LEU A 22 3.85 6.42 7.36
CA LEU A 22 2.94 5.97 6.30
C LEU A 22 2.57 4.50 6.44
N HIS A 23 3.50 3.62 6.82
CA HIS A 23 3.19 2.21 7.05
C HIS A 23 2.17 2.04 8.18
N GLU A 24 2.31 2.79 9.27
CA GLU A 24 1.38 2.79 10.39
C GLU A 24 -0.01 3.30 9.97
N GLU A 25 -0.07 4.44 9.27
CA GLU A 25 -1.34 5.02 8.82
C GLU A 25 -2.04 4.17 7.76
N MET A 26 -1.30 3.56 6.84
CA MET A 26 -1.85 2.61 5.88
C MET A 26 -2.39 1.36 6.59
N SER A 27 -1.68 0.84 7.60
CA SER A 27 -2.16 -0.27 8.42
C SER A 27 -3.44 0.09 9.17
N ALA A 28 -3.53 1.30 9.72
CA ALA A 28 -4.73 1.80 10.40
C ALA A 28 -5.96 1.90 9.48
N GLU A 29 -5.75 2.17 8.18
CA GLU A 29 -6.82 2.14 7.19
C GLU A 29 -7.17 0.71 6.72
N GLY A 30 -6.40 -0.32 7.12
CA GLY A 30 -6.63 -1.72 6.80
C GLY A 30 -5.81 -2.26 5.62
N PHE A 31 -4.77 -1.55 5.21
CA PHE A 31 -3.81 -2.03 4.22
C PHE A 31 -2.74 -2.91 4.86
N ARG A 32 -2.20 -3.84 4.07
CA ARG A 32 -1.11 -4.73 4.48
C ARG A 32 0.11 -4.49 3.62
N ARG A 33 1.29 -4.64 4.20
CA ARG A 33 2.56 -4.68 3.47
C ARG A 33 2.90 -6.07 2.94
N THR A 34 2.03 -7.04 3.20
CA THR A 34 2.22 -8.43 2.78
C THR A 34 1.07 -8.92 1.91
N ILE A 35 1.36 -9.93 1.11
CA ILE A 35 0.38 -10.72 0.37
C ILE A 35 0.57 -12.20 0.69
N THR A 36 -0.52 -12.95 0.74
CA THR A 36 -0.47 -14.41 0.86
C THR A 36 -0.82 -15.04 -0.49
N LEU A 37 0.07 -15.87 -1.02
CA LEU A 37 -0.10 -16.61 -2.26
C LEU A 37 0.20 -18.08 -1.97
N GLU A 38 -0.74 -18.96 -2.30
CA GLU A 38 -0.59 -20.42 -2.11
C GLU A 38 -0.18 -20.82 -0.68
N GLY A 39 -0.69 -20.08 0.33
CA GLY A 39 -0.39 -20.33 1.74
C GLY A 39 0.94 -19.75 2.24
N VAL A 40 1.73 -19.12 1.38
CA VAL A 40 2.98 -18.44 1.74
C VAL A 40 2.77 -16.93 1.76
N SER A 41 3.20 -16.27 2.84
CA SER A 41 3.17 -14.82 2.96
C SER A 41 4.47 -14.22 2.44
N PHE A 42 4.36 -13.14 1.68
CA PHE A 42 5.47 -12.39 1.08
C PHE A 42 5.35 -10.92 1.42
N GLU A 43 6.49 -10.27 1.64
CA GLU A 43 6.58 -8.82 1.77
C GLU A 43 6.49 -8.16 0.39
N LEU A 44 5.68 -7.12 0.28
CA LEU A 44 5.60 -6.27 -0.90
C LEU A 44 6.81 -5.34 -1.00
N PRO A 45 7.12 -4.81 -2.20
CA PRO A 45 8.11 -3.77 -2.35
C PRO A 45 7.84 -2.56 -1.45
N PRO A 46 8.87 -1.78 -1.10
CA PRO A 46 8.68 -0.54 -0.35
C PRO A 46 7.63 0.35 -0.98
N ALA A 47 6.78 0.91 -0.13
CA ALA A 47 5.67 1.77 -0.50
C ALA A 47 4.57 1.12 -1.35
N GLU A 48 4.54 -0.22 -1.42
CA GLU A 48 3.43 -0.98 -1.96
C GLU A 48 2.63 -1.63 -0.84
N TYR A 49 1.32 -1.66 -1.07
CA TYR A 49 0.35 -2.12 -0.09
C TYR A 49 -0.73 -2.94 -0.78
N SER A 50 -1.25 -3.91 -0.04
CA SER A 50 -2.33 -4.79 -0.44
C SER A 50 -3.57 -4.55 0.40
N ARG A 51 -4.74 -4.66 -0.23
CA ARG A 51 -6.02 -4.74 0.45
C ARG A 51 -6.89 -5.76 -0.27
N VAL A 52 -7.55 -6.62 0.49
CA VAL A 52 -8.60 -7.50 -0.03
C VAL A 52 -9.92 -6.99 0.51
N SER A 53 -10.83 -6.59 -0.38
CA SER A 53 -12.10 -5.97 -0.01
C SER A 53 -13.13 -6.09 -1.15
N GLU A 54 -14.37 -5.75 -0.84
CA GLU A 54 -15.49 -5.55 -1.77
C GLU A 54 -15.64 -4.08 -2.19
N GLU A 55 -14.84 -3.17 -1.62
CA GLU A 55 -14.79 -1.75 -1.99
C GLU A 55 -14.43 -1.54 -3.46
N THR A 56 -14.79 -0.40 -4.00
CA THR A 56 -14.36 0.09 -5.32
C THR A 56 -12.92 0.62 -5.28
N LYS A 57 -12.26 0.69 -6.44
CA LYS A 57 -10.93 1.32 -6.56
C LYS A 57 -10.88 2.77 -6.05
N TYR A 58 -11.99 3.50 -6.13
CA TYR A 58 -12.06 4.90 -5.68
C TYR A 58 -12.17 5.01 -4.16
N GLU A 59 -12.90 4.11 -3.51
CA GLU A 59 -12.94 4.04 -2.04
C GLU A 59 -11.56 3.65 -1.48
N VAL A 60 -10.89 2.68 -2.11
CA VAL A 60 -9.52 2.29 -1.76
C VAL A 60 -8.53 3.45 -1.97
N LEU A 61 -8.64 4.17 -3.08
CA LEU A 61 -7.83 5.38 -3.34
C LEU A 61 -8.06 6.44 -2.25
N ASN A 62 -9.31 6.71 -1.87
CA ASN A 62 -9.63 7.69 -0.84
C ASN A 62 -9.05 7.33 0.53
N LYS A 63 -9.05 6.04 0.89
CA LYS A 63 -8.40 5.56 2.13
C LYS A 63 -6.89 5.74 2.09
N ALA A 64 -6.25 5.35 0.99
CA ALA A 64 -4.81 5.54 0.82
C ALA A 64 -4.43 7.03 0.85
N LYS A 65 -5.25 7.88 0.21
CA LYS A 65 -5.11 9.34 0.23
C LYS A 65 -5.22 9.90 1.65
N LYS A 66 -6.21 9.44 2.42
CA LYS A 66 -6.37 9.85 3.82
C LYS A 66 -5.14 9.51 4.66
N ALA A 67 -4.58 8.31 4.52
CA ALA A 67 -3.36 7.90 5.22
C ALA A 67 -2.15 8.75 4.80
N ALA A 68 -1.89 8.90 3.49
CA ALA A 68 -0.77 9.69 2.99
C ALA A 68 -0.89 11.18 3.40
N ARG A 69 -2.09 11.75 3.37
CA ARG A 69 -2.34 13.13 3.79
C ARG A 69 -2.09 13.35 5.29
N LYS A 70 -2.36 12.38 6.16
CA LYS A 70 -2.00 12.50 7.58
C LYS A 70 -0.50 12.64 7.79
N VAL A 71 0.30 11.99 6.94
CA VAL A 71 1.77 12.01 7.02
C VAL A 71 2.36 13.27 6.37
N MET A 72 1.81 13.68 5.22
CA MET A 72 2.37 14.76 4.39
C MET A 72 1.64 16.12 4.49
N GLY A 73 0.46 16.15 5.11
CA GLY A 73 -0.36 17.35 5.33
C GLY A 73 -1.19 17.80 4.12
N ILE A 74 -0.62 17.76 2.91
CA ILE A 74 -1.26 18.24 1.67
C ILE A 74 -1.23 17.20 0.55
N ASP A 75 -2.18 17.28 -0.39
CA ASP A 75 -2.35 16.27 -1.46
C ASP A 75 -1.24 16.35 -2.51
N GLU A 76 -0.67 17.53 -2.73
CA GLU A 76 0.39 17.80 -3.70
C GLU A 76 1.74 17.22 -3.30
N ALA A 77 1.88 16.76 -2.05
CA ALA A 77 3.12 16.22 -1.50
C ALA A 77 3.23 14.69 -1.63
N PHE A 78 2.28 14.05 -2.31
CA PHE A 78 2.33 12.62 -2.57
C PHE A 78 1.64 12.23 -3.88
N THR A 79 1.90 11.02 -4.35
CA THR A 79 1.23 10.43 -5.52
C THR A 79 0.80 9.00 -5.20
N LEU A 80 -0.33 8.60 -5.76
CA LEU A 80 -0.96 7.30 -5.52
C LEU A 80 -1.31 6.63 -6.84
N LEU A 81 -1.05 5.32 -6.92
CA LEU A 81 -1.58 4.44 -7.96
C LEU A 81 -2.35 3.31 -7.30
N VAL A 82 -3.57 3.06 -7.74
CA VAL A 82 -4.41 1.94 -7.27
C VAL A 82 -4.80 1.07 -8.46
N THR A 83 -4.50 -0.22 -8.36
CA THR A 83 -4.95 -1.24 -9.31
C THR A 83 -5.82 -2.27 -8.59
N ALA A 84 -6.66 -2.96 -9.35
CA ALA A 84 -7.57 -3.98 -8.86
C ALA A 84 -7.46 -5.23 -9.75
N ALA A 85 -7.44 -6.41 -9.15
CA ALA A 85 -7.41 -7.68 -9.84
C ALA A 85 -8.38 -8.67 -9.18
N GLU A 86 -9.16 -9.36 -10.00
CA GLU A 86 -10.05 -10.45 -9.56
C GLU A 86 -9.27 -11.74 -9.34
N THR A 87 -8.18 -11.91 -10.06
CA THR A 87 -7.29 -13.07 -9.98
C THR A 87 -6.16 -12.84 -8.98
N SER A 88 -5.44 -13.93 -8.68
CA SER A 88 -4.22 -13.88 -7.87
C SER A 88 -3.14 -13.04 -8.55
N ARG A 89 -2.40 -12.28 -7.74
CA ARG A 89 -1.20 -11.57 -8.19
C ARG A 89 -0.07 -12.56 -8.48
N VAL A 90 0.79 -12.17 -9.40
CA VAL A 90 2.06 -12.85 -9.67
C VAL A 90 3.19 -11.97 -9.19
N HIS A 91 4.32 -12.59 -8.84
CA HIS A 91 5.49 -11.89 -8.35
C HIS A 91 6.76 -12.64 -8.77
N HIS A 92 7.90 -11.97 -8.66
CA HIS A 92 9.21 -12.57 -8.82
C HIS A 92 10.11 -12.08 -7.67
N ASN A 93 10.72 -13.02 -6.94
CA ASN A 93 11.71 -12.73 -5.90
C ASN A 93 11.25 -11.78 -4.78
N LEU A 94 9.98 -11.84 -4.38
CA LEU A 94 9.56 -11.19 -3.13
C LEU A 94 10.08 -12.01 -1.94
N PRO A 95 10.63 -11.36 -0.90
CA PRO A 95 11.04 -12.08 0.29
C PRO A 95 9.82 -12.60 1.03
N LYS A 96 9.99 -13.76 1.70
CA LYS A 96 8.95 -14.28 2.60
C LYS A 96 8.78 -13.32 3.76
N ALA A 97 7.54 -13.13 4.20
CA ALA A 97 7.26 -12.45 5.45
C ALA A 97 7.62 -13.37 6.62
N ASP A 98 8.25 -12.82 7.66
CA ASP A 98 8.59 -13.53 8.89
C ASP A 98 7.36 -13.81 9.77
#